data_AF-A0A4Y2KW58-F1
#
_entry.id   AF-A0A4Y2KW58-F1
#
_cell.length_a   1.000
_cell.length_b   1.000
_cell.length_c   1.000
_cell.angle_alpha   90.00
_cell.angle_beta   90.00
_cell.angle_gamma   90.00
#
_symmetry.space_group_name_H-M   'P 1'
#
loop_
_entity.id
_entity.type
_entity.pdbx_description
1 polymer ?
#
loop_
_entity_poly.entity_id
_entity_poly.type
_entity_poly.pdbx_seq_one_letter_code
_entity_poly.pdbx_strand_id
1 'polypeptide(L)'
;MNWAHHLRNQGFKILQHHRSLLKIAGSTWGLSQKLRRRLYTTVMERTLAHRASAWSRNLIQRLENKLSSIQRPSLLNITGAYPTTSTAALQVIAGL
;
A
#
# COMPACT_ATOMS: atom_id res chain seq x y z
N MET A 1 -26.56 -5.37 -5.83
CA MET A 1 -25.39 -4.92 -5.06
C MET A 1 -24.28 -4.53 -6.03
N ASN A 2 -23.81 -3.28 -6.00
CA ASN A 2 -22.87 -2.75 -6.99
C ASN A 2 -21.43 -3.08 -6.55
N TRP A 3 -20.82 -4.12 -7.15
CA TRP A 3 -19.48 -4.62 -6.82
C TRP A 3 -18.40 -3.53 -6.80
N ALA A 4 -18.50 -2.54 -7.69
CA ALA A 4 -17.60 -1.39 -7.73
C ALA A 4 -17.66 -0.53 -6.46
N HIS A 5 -18.85 -0.36 -5.88
CA HIS A 5 -19.04 0.37 -4.63
C HIS A 5 -18.41 -0.38 -3.45
N HIS A 6 -18.57 -1.70 -3.40
CA HIS A 6 -17.94 -2.54 -2.39
C HIS A 6 -16.41 -2.41 -2.45
N LEU A 7 -15.82 -2.54 -3.64
CA LEU A 7 -14.37 -2.42 -3.84
C LEU A 7 -13.83 -1.03 -3.44
N ARG A 8 -14.53 0.04 -3.80
CA ARG A 8 -14.15 1.40 -3.40
C ARG A 8 -14.15 1.56 -1.89
N ASN A 9 -15.18 1.03 -1.23
CA ASN A 9 -15.32 1.12 0.23
C ASN A 9 -14.24 0.30 0.95
N GLN A 10 -13.93 -0.90 0.44
CA GLN A 10 -12.84 -1.73 0.97
C GLN A 10 -11.46 -1.08 0.76
N GLY A 11 -11.20 -0.51 -0.43
CA GLY A 11 -9.97 0.23 -0.71
C GLY A 11 -9.80 1.44 0.20
N PHE A 12 -10.88 2.18 0.48
CA PHE A 12 -10.86 3.30 1.40
C PHE A 12 -10.52 2.88 2.84
N LYS A 13 -11.11 1.79 3.33
CA LYS A 13 -10.80 1.23 4.66
C LYS A 13 -9.33 0.84 4.80
N ILE A 14 -8.76 0.17 3.80
CA ILE A 14 -7.34 -0.20 3.77
C ILE A 14 -6.46 1.05 3.84
N LEU A 15 -6.80 2.07 3.06
CA LEU A 15 -6.07 3.34 3.02
C LEU A 15 -6.15 4.11 4.35
N GLN A 16 -7.29 4.03 5.04
CA GLN A 16 -7.49 4.61 6.36
C GLN A 16 -6.66 3.88 7.44
N HIS A 17 -6.68 2.54 7.46
CA HIS A 17 -5.83 1.75 8.36
C HIS A 17 -4.35 2.04 8.10
N HIS A 18 -3.96 2.13 6.83
CA HIS A 18 -2.62 2.46 6.41
C HIS A 18 -2.17 3.85 6.89
N ARG A 19 -2.99 4.88 6.68
CA ARG A 19 -2.71 6.24 7.15
C ARG A 19 -2.62 6.32 8.68
N SER A 20 -3.45 5.55 9.39
CA SER A 20 -3.37 5.47 10.85
C SER A 20 -2.03 4.88 11.32
N LEU A 21 -1.60 3.78 10.69
CA LEU A 21 -0.30 3.16 10.97
C LEU A 21 0.87 4.10 10.66
N LEU A 22 0.80 4.85 9.55
CA LEU A 22 1.82 5.85 9.22
C LEU A 22 1.83 7.03 10.19
N LYS A 23 0.67 7.48 10.70
CA LYS A 23 0.59 8.54 11.73
C LYS A 23 1.24 8.13 13.05
N ILE A 24 1.05 6.88 13.47
CA ILE A 24 1.69 6.33 14.68
C ILE A 24 3.21 6.19 14.46
N ALA A 25 3.65 6.03 13.22
CA ALA A 25 5.05 5.83 12.84
C ALA A 25 5.86 7.14 12.64
N GLY A 26 5.55 8.24 13.33
CA GLY A 26 6.10 9.60 13.11
C GLY A 26 7.58 9.71 12.69
N SER A 27 7.90 10.66 11.81
CA SER A 27 9.22 10.77 11.14
C SER A 27 10.39 11.06 12.09
N THR A 28 10.15 11.78 13.19
CA THR A 28 11.18 12.27 14.12
C THR A 28 11.17 11.60 15.51
N TRP A 29 10.06 10.96 15.92
CA TRP A 29 9.90 10.32 17.25
C TRP A 29 9.25 8.92 17.18
N GLY A 30 9.16 8.33 15.98
CA GLY A 30 8.39 7.10 15.73
C GLY A 30 9.20 5.85 15.38
N LEU A 31 8.47 4.82 14.94
CA LEU A 31 8.96 3.47 14.62
C LEU A 31 10.15 3.46 13.64
N SER A 32 11.17 2.64 13.92
CA SER A 32 12.35 2.47 13.05
C SER A 32 11.96 2.01 11.63
N GLN A 33 12.77 2.33 10.62
CA GLN A 33 12.51 1.95 9.23
C GLN A 33 12.32 0.43 9.06
N LYS A 34 13.08 -0.38 9.83
CA LYS A 34 12.94 -1.84 9.90
C LYS A 34 11.55 -2.26 10.38
N LEU A 35 11.03 -1.58 11.41
CA LEU A 35 9.71 -1.87 11.98
C LEU A 35 8.58 -1.38 11.07
N ARG A 36 8.75 -0.22 10.40
CA ARG A 36 7.83 0.26 9.35
C ARG A 36 7.72 -0.73 8.18
N ARG A 37 8.87 -1.24 7.69
CA ARG A 37 8.91 -2.26 6.64
C ARG A 37 8.24 -3.56 7.08
N ARG A 38 8.46 -3.99 8.33
CA ARG A 38 7.81 -5.17 8.91
C ARG A 38 6.29 -5.01 8.97
N LEU A 39 5.79 -3.87 9.44
CA LEU A 39 4.35 -3.59 9.48
C LEU A 39 3.71 -3.55 8.10
N TYR A 40 4.41 -2.98 7.11
CA TYR A 40 3.94 -2.97 5.72
C TYR A 40 3.81 -4.39 5.15
N THR A 41 4.86 -5.20 5.26
CA THR A 41 4.88 -6.58 4.74
C THR A 41 3.88 -7.50 5.47
N THR A 42 3.77 -7.42 6.80
CA THR A 42 2.86 -8.33 7.54
C THR A 42 1.40 -7.95 7.44
N VAL A 43 1.06 -6.66 7.34
CA VAL A 43 -0.34 -6.20 7.39
C VAL A 43 -0.84 -5.79 6.00
N MET A 44 -0.11 -4.90 5.31
CA MET A 44 -0.57 -4.35 4.03
C MET A 44 -0.48 -5.40 2.93
N GLU A 45 0.70 -5.99 2.75
CA GLU A 45 0.94 -6.95 1.67
C GLU A 45 0.01 -8.17 1.79
N ARG A 46 -0.13 -8.75 2.99
CA ARG A 46 -1.06 -9.87 3.23
C ARG A 46 -2.53 -9.51 2.97
N THR A 47 -2.97 -8.33 3.40
CA THR A 47 -4.36 -7.88 3.17
C THR A 47 -4.62 -7.69 1.68
N LEU A 48 -3.61 -7.24 0.93
CA LEU A 48 -3.70 -7.03 -0.50
C LEU A 48 -3.69 -8.35 -1.28
N ALA A 49 -2.78 -9.27 -0.96
CA ALA A 49 -2.70 -10.58 -1.58
C ALA A 49 -4.00 -11.39 -1.40
N HIS A 50 -4.55 -11.42 -0.18
CA HIS A 50 -5.80 -12.14 0.11
C HIS A 50 -7.02 -11.57 -0.64
N ARG A 51 -7.02 -10.27 -0.96
CA ARG A 51 -8.11 -9.63 -1.69
C ARG A 51 -7.92 -9.73 -3.21
N ALA A 52 -6.67 -9.69 -3.68
CA ALA A 52 -6.31 -9.88 -5.07
C ALA A 52 -6.74 -11.27 -5.59
N SER A 53 -6.66 -12.31 -4.75
CA SER A 53 -7.13 -13.66 -5.09
C SER A 53 -8.64 -13.76 -5.33
N ALA A 54 -9.42 -12.75 -4.97
CA ALA A 54 -10.87 -12.71 -5.17
C ALA A 54 -11.30 -11.89 -6.42
N TRP A 55 -10.37 -11.41 -7.25
CA TRP A 55 -10.66 -10.48 -8.35
C TRP A 55 -10.55 -11.14 -9.75
N SER A 56 -11.39 -10.69 -10.72
CA SER A 56 -11.38 -11.18 -12.12
C SER A 56 -10.35 -10.46 -13.00
N ARG A 57 -9.81 -11.08 -14.07
CA ARG A 57 -8.65 -10.58 -14.86
C ARG A 57 -8.71 -9.13 -15.33
N ASN A 58 -9.84 -8.65 -15.86
CA ASN A 58 -9.97 -7.25 -16.30
C ASN A 58 -10.09 -6.27 -15.12
N LEU A 59 -10.63 -6.74 -14.00
CA LEU A 59 -10.69 -5.99 -12.75
C LEU A 59 -9.31 -5.94 -12.06
N ILE A 60 -8.49 -7.00 -12.20
CA ILE A 60 -7.14 -7.11 -11.65
C ILE A 60 -6.27 -5.95 -12.13
N GLN A 61 -6.15 -5.69 -13.43
CA GLN A 61 -5.23 -4.66 -13.94
C GLN A 61 -5.62 -3.23 -13.51
N ARG A 62 -6.93 -2.93 -13.48
CA ARG A 62 -7.43 -1.64 -12.97
C ARG A 62 -7.19 -1.49 -11.46
N LEU A 63 -7.32 -2.59 -10.72
CA LEU A 63 -7.07 -2.60 -9.28
C LEU A 63 -5.59 -2.59 -8.92
N GLU A 64 -4.71 -3.22 -9.70
CA GLU A 64 -3.25 -3.16 -9.54
C GLU A 64 -2.73 -1.73 -9.70
N ASN A 65 -3.21 -1.02 -10.72
CA ASN A 65 -2.88 0.40 -10.91
C ASN A 65 -3.39 1.25 -9.73
N LYS A 66 -4.60 0.96 -9.24
CA LYS A 66 -5.17 1.65 -8.08
C LYS A 66 -4.38 1.34 -6.81
N LEU A 67 -4.00 0.08 -6.60
CA LEU A 67 -3.21 -0.38 -5.46
C LEU A 67 -1.82 0.22 -5.44
N SER A 68 -1.14 0.21 -6.58
CA SER A 68 0.16 0.85 -6.77
C SER A 68 0.09 2.33 -6.42
N SER A 69 -0.99 3.02 -6.82
CA SER A 69 -1.22 4.43 -6.45
C SER A 69 -1.46 4.60 -4.94
N ILE A 70 -2.14 3.67 -4.28
CA ILE A 70 -2.41 3.68 -2.84
C ILE A 70 -1.15 3.37 -2.00
N GLN A 71 -0.30 2.46 -2.48
CA GLN A 71 0.96 2.05 -1.83
C GLN A 71 2.09 3.05 -2.05
N ARG A 72 2.06 3.82 -3.14
CA ARG A 72 3.14 4.74 -3.53
C ARG A 72 3.57 5.73 -2.43
N PRO A 73 2.66 6.40 -1.69
CA PRO A 73 3.06 7.29 -0.59
C PRO A 73 3.83 6.56 0.51
N SER A 74 3.47 5.31 0.80
CA SER A 74 4.15 4.45 1.76
C SER A 74 5.56 4.13 1.30
N LEU A 75 5.69 3.76 0.02
CA LEU A 75 6.98 3.41 -0.59
C LEU A 75 7.93 4.60 -0.63
N LEU A 76 7.44 5.79 -0.95
CA LEU A 76 8.23 7.03 -0.87
C LEU A 76 8.71 7.31 0.55
N ASN A 77 7.84 7.13 1.56
CA ASN A 77 8.22 7.31 2.96
C ASN A 77 9.22 6.24 3.45
N ILE A 78 9.15 5.01 2.92
CA ILE A 78 10.07 3.92 3.28
C ILE A 78 11.43 4.10 2.61
N THR A 79 11.47 4.53 1.35
CA THR A 79 12.70 4.61 0.55
C THR A 79 13.40 5.97 0.62
N GLY A 80 12.67 7.04 0.97
CA GLY A 80 13.19 8.41 0.92
C GLY A 80 13.48 8.91 -0.50
N ALA A 81 13.02 8.22 -1.54
CA ALA A 81 13.28 8.57 -2.93
C ALA A 81 12.46 9.79 -3.41
N TYR A 82 12.90 10.42 -4.49
CA TYR A 82 12.20 11.57 -5.07
C TYR A 82 10.77 11.22 -5.52
N PRO A 83 9.80 12.15 -5.42
CA PRO A 83 8.42 11.92 -5.85
C PRO A 83 8.24 11.52 -7.32
N THR A 84 9.24 11.78 -8.17
CA THR A 84 9.28 11.41 -9.60
C THR A 84 9.76 9.98 -9.87
N THR A 85 10.30 9.29 -8.85
CA THR A 85 10.83 7.91 -8.99
C THR A 85 9.71 6.92 -9.32
N SER A 86 9.89 6.04 -10.31
CA SER A 86 8.84 5.09 -10.73
C SER A 86 8.42 4.15 -9.58
N THR A 87 7.13 3.80 -9.47
CA THR A 87 6.66 2.91 -8.38
C THR A 87 7.33 1.54 -8.40
N ALA A 88 7.64 1.03 -9.60
CA ALA A 88 8.40 -0.19 -9.78
C ALA A 88 9.82 -0.09 -9.18
N ALA A 89 10.54 1.01 -9.42
CA ALA A 89 11.84 1.24 -8.80
C ALA A 89 11.73 1.36 -7.27
N LEU A 90 10.66 2.00 -6.76
CA LEU A 90 10.42 2.08 -5.32
C LEU A 90 10.20 0.71 -4.67
N GLN A 91 9.51 -0.21 -5.34
CA GLN A 91 9.30 -1.59 -4.86
C GLN A 91 10.63 -2.34 -4.77
N VAL A 92 11.47 -2.25 -5.81
CA VAL A 92 12.81 -2.87 -5.82
C VAL A 92 13.68 -2.32 -4.69
N ILE A 93 13.71 -1.00 -4.48
CA ILE A 93 14.50 -0.37 -3.41
C ILE A 93 13.95 -0.73 -2.02
N ALA A 94 12.62 -0.83 -1.88
CA ALA A 94 11.97 -1.28 -0.65
C ALA A 94 12.15 -2.80 -0.40
N GLY A 95 12.71 -3.54 -1.37
CA GLY A 95 12.87 -4.98 -1.37
C GLY A 95 11.53 -5.70 -1.24
N LEU A 96 10.58 -5.30 -2.08
CA LEU A 96 9.29 -5.93 -2.34
C LEU A 96 9.29 -6.58 -3.73
#